data_AF-A0A7S3XP77-F1
#
_entry.id   AF-A0A7S3XP77-F1
#
_cell.length_a   1.000
_cell.length_b   1.000
_cell.length_c   1.000
_cell.angle_alpha   90.00
_cell.angle_beta   90.00
_cell.angle_gamma   90.00
#
_symmetry.space_group_name_H-M   'P 1'
#
loop_
_entity.id
_entity.type
_entity.pdbx_description
1 polymer ?
#
loop_
_entity_poly.entity_id
_entity_poly.type
_entity_poly.pdbx_seq_one_letter_code
_entity_poly.pdbx_strand_id
1 'polypeptide(L)'
;GGAGAGGGAELSLEQILRTAVGARYFKEFSEQIYCPEMIFFYLEVEDYLLLPGEEYMARFARKIARKYIQADARLQVNISHRMRDSILAKLEGNGAGADRALFKEAQAEVLHMMEKDTLPKFRQSKHYEEFLAYLAARRRSALRHQQMSKTTRRRRSSHGFGNRMTDALAGLGVAAGGVPPLSPAHARR
;
A
#
# COMPACT_ATOMS: atom_id res chain seq x y z
N GLY A 1 27.24 19.31 -28.89
CA GLY A 1 27.25 18.18 -27.96
C GLY A 1 25.95 18.19 -27.20
N GLY A 2 25.15 17.13 -27.31
CA GLY A 2 23.79 17.06 -26.78
C GLY A 2 23.74 17.11 -25.25
N ALA A 3 22.78 17.87 -24.74
CA ALA A 3 22.37 17.88 -23.35
C ALA A 3 21.67 16.55 -23.01
N GLY A 4 22.28 15.75 -22.14
CA GLY A 4 21.66 14.57 -21.55
C GLY A 4 20.74 14.96 -20.40
N ALA A 5 19.44 14.85 -20.63
CA ALA A 5 18.38 15.17 -19.69
C ALA A 5 18.26 14.15 -18.54
N GLY A 6 18.14 14.66 -17.31
CA GLY A 6 17.32 14.12 -16.23
C GLY A 6 17.43 12.63 -15.89
N GLY A 7 18.44 12.25 -15.10
CA GLY A 7 18.46 10.98 -14.37
C GLY A 7 17.40 10.95 -13.28
N GLY A 8 16.16 10.60 -13.64
CA GLY A 8 15.17 10.15 -12.65
C GLY A 8 15.62 8.80 -12.12
N ALA A 9 15.93 8.70 -10.83
CA ALA A 9 16.37 7.44 -10.23
C ALA A 9 15.36 6.33 -10.56
N GLU A 10 15.83 5.27 -11.21
CA GLU A 10 15.02 4.10 -11.51
C GLU A 10 14.58 3.43 -10.21
N LEU A 11 13.33 2.96 -10.16
CA LEU A 11 12.82 2.24 -9.00
C LEU A 11 13.53 0.89 -8.85
N SER A 12 13.88 0.53 -7.61
CA SER A 12 14.34 -0.83 -7.29
C SER A 12 13.19 -1.83 -7.39
N LEU A 13 13.50 -3.12 -7.48
CA LEU A 13 12.46 -4.15 -7.55
C LEU A 13 11.57 -4.11 -6.31
N GLU A 14 12.16 -4.03 -5.12
CA GLU A 14 11.41 -3.89 -3.85
C GLU A 14 10.44 -2.70 -3.88
N GLN A 15 10.86 -1.55 -4.43
CA GLN A 15 10.00 -0.37 -4.53
C GLN A 15 8.81 -0.60 -5.47
N ILE A 16 9.04 -1.32 -6.57
CA ILE A 16 7.99 -1.71 -7.52
C ILE A 16 6.99 -2.65 -6.82
N LEU A 17 7.51 -3.73 -6.21
CA LEU A 17 6.71 -4.80 -5.61
C LEU A 17 5.94 -4.35 -4.35
N ARG A 18 6.45 -3.37 -3.60
CA ARG A 18 5.75 -2.81 -2.43
C ARG A 18 4.43 -2.11 -2.78
N THR A 19 4.23 -1.75 -4.05
CA THR A 19 2.98 -1.14 -4.49
C THR A 19 2.11 -2.18 -5.20
N ALA A 20 0.83 -2.27 -4.84
CA ALA A 20 -0.10 -3.21 -5.49
C ALA A 20 -0.14 -3.08 -7.02
N VAL A 21 0.02 -1.86 -7.55
CA VAL A 21 0.04 -1.63 -8.99
C VAL A 21 1.36 -2.06 -9.63
N GLY A 22 2.50 -1.76 -8.99
CA GLY A 22 3.81 -2.21 -9.49
C GLY A 22 3.94 -3.73 -9.47
N ALA A 23 3.52 -4.36 -8.37
CA ALA A 23 3.44 -5.82 -8.26
C ALA A 23 2.55 -6.43 -9.35
N ARG A 24 1.39 -5.81 -9.66
CA ARG A 24 0.50 -6.28 -10.73
C ARG A 24 1.20 -6.29 -12.09
N TYR A 25 1.78 -5.17 -12.52
CA TYR A 25 2.46 -5.09 -13.81
C TYR A 25 3.66 -6.05 -13.90
N PHE A 26 4.43 -6.17 -12.82
CA PHE A 26 5.56 -7.10 -12.79
C PHE A 26 5.08 -8.55 -12.88
N LYS A 27 4.02 -8.91 -12.17
CA LYS A 27 3.39 -10.23 -12.21
C LYS A 27 2.87 -10.58 -13.62
N GLU A 28 2.11 -9.68 -14.25
CA GLU A 28 1.58 -9.87 -15.61
C GLU A 28 2.71 -10.08 -16.63
N PHE A 29 3.79 -9.31 -16.50
CA PHE A 29 4.98 -9.49 -17.32
C PHE A 29 5.67 -10.85 -17.07
N SER A 30 5.84 -11.27 -15.82
CA SER A 30 6.44 -12.57 -15.47
C SER A 30 5.63 -13.74 -16.02
N GLU A 31 4.30 -13.65 -16.02
CA GLU A 31 3.42 -14.62 -16.66
C GLU A 31 3.61 -14.64 -18.19
N GLN A 32 3.76 -13.47 -18.83
CA GLN A 32 4.00 -13.38 -20.28
C GLN A 32 5.32 -14.07 -20.71
N ILE A 33 6.37 -13.95 -19.90
CA ILE A 33 7.67 -14.57 -20.20
C ILE A 33 7.78 -16.02 -19.66
N TYR A 34 6.67 -16.60 -19.21
CA TYR A 34 6.58 -17.97 -18.68
C TYR A 34 7.52 -18.26 -17.50
N CYS A 35 7.78 -17.26 -16.66
CA CYS A 35 8.55 -17.40 -15.42
C CYS A 35 7.83 -16.73 -14.22
N PRO A 36 6.57 -17.10 -13.91
CA PRO A 36 5.81 -16.47 -12.84
C PRO A 36 6.13 -17.00 -11.43
N GLU A 37 6.78 -18.16 -11.32
CA GLU A 37 6.99 -18.87 -10.05
C GLU A 37 7.73 -18.02 -9.01
N MET A 38 8.71 -17.22 -9.43
CA MET A 38 9.51 -16.37 -8.56
C MET A 38 8.67 -15.25 -7.92
N ILE A 39 7.91 -14.52 -8.74
CA ILE A 39 7.08 -13.42 -8.24
C ILE A 39 5.90 -13.97 -7.42
N PHE A 40 5.34 -15.11 -7.81
CA PHE A 40 4.25 -15.73 -7.04
C PHE A 40 4.70 -16.18 -5.66
N PHE A 41 5.89 -16.80 -5.57
CA PHE A 41 6.49 -17.15 -4.29
C PHE A 41 6.73 -15.90 -3.45
N TYR A 42 7.38 -14.88 -4.01
CA TYR A 42 7.69 -13.64 -3.29
C TYR A 42 6.44 -12.99 -2.70
N LEU A 43 5.36 -12.86 -3.49
CA LEU A 43 4.10 -12.27 -3.03
C LEU A 43 3.37 -13.12 -1.99
N GLU A 44 3.33 -14.45 -2.14
CA GLU A 44 2.75 -15.30 -1.09
C GLU A 44 3.57 -15.27 0.21
N VAL A 45 4.89 -15.05 0.16
CA VAL A 45 5.70 -14.82 1.35
C VAL A 45 5.37 -13.46 2.00
N GLU A 46 5.17 -12.39 1.22
CA GLU A 46 4.70 -11.11 1.77
C GLU A 46 3.35 -11.27 2.48
N ASP A 47 2.40 -12.00 1.88
CA ASP A 47 1.10 -12.31 2.51
C ASP A 47 1.27 -13.14 3.80
N TYR A 48 2.19 -14.11 3.79
CA TYR A 48 2.51 -14.93 4.96
C TYR A 48 2.97 -14.11 6.16
N LEU A 49 3.77 -13.05 5.93
CA LEU A 49 4.29 -12.19 7.00
C LEU A 49 3.20 -11.39 7.71
N LEU A 50 2.06 -11.17 7.04
CA LEU A 50 0.90 -10.45 7.55
C LEU A 50 -0.08 -11.33 8.35
N LEU A 51 0.09 -12.66 8.35
CA LEU A 51 -0.84 -13.57 9.02
C LEU A 51 -0.83 -13.40 10.55
N PRO A 52 -2.02 -13.44 11.19
CA PRO A 52 -2.11 -13.41 12.64
C PRO A 52 -1.94 -14.82 13.22
N GLY A 53 -0.96 -14.99 14.12
CA GLY A 53 -0.83 -16.19 14.95
C GLY A 53 -0.16 -17.39 14.27
N GLU A 54 0.42 -18.24 15.11
CA GLU A 54 1.29 -19.35 14.70
C GLU A 54 0.54 -20.45 13.94
N GLU A 55 -0.72 -20.72 14.28
CA GLU A 55 -1.53 -21.77 13.62
C GLU A 55 -1.78 -21.44 12.14
N TYR A 56 -2.18 -20.20 11.84
CA TYR A 56 -2.39 -19.73 10.48
C TYR A 56 -1.08 -19.72 9.69
N MET A 57 0.01 -19.26 10.32
CA MET A 57 1.34 -19.30 9.74
C MET A 57 1.76 -20.72 9.40
N ALA A 58 1.64 -21.68 10.32
CA ALA A 58 2.01 -23.08 10.08
C ALA A 58 1.23 -23.69 8.90
N ARG A 59 -0.08 -23.47 8.83
CA ARG A 59 -0.90 -23.96 7.71
C ARG A 59 -0.50 -23.32 6.38
N PHE A 60 -0.25 -22.01 6.35
CA PHE A 60 0.10 -21.29 5.14
C PHE A 60 1.55 -21.59 4.69
N ALA A 61 2.49 -21.70 5.62
CA ALA A 61 3.86 -22.10 5.33
C ALA A 61 3.93 -23.48 4.68
N ARG A 62 3.14 -24.45 5.15
CA ARG A 62 3.01 -25.77 4.49
C ARG A 62 2.43 -25.65 3.07
N LYS A 63 1.51 -24.71 2.83
CA LYS A 63 0.96 -24.46 1.48
C LYS A 63 2.05 -23.88 0.56
N ILE A 64 2.79 -22.86 1.01
CA ILE A 64 3.93 -22.30 0.27
C ILE A 64 4.95 -23.39 -0.03
N ALA A 65 5.32 -24.19 0.98
CA ALA A 65 6.32 -25.23 0.82
C ALA A 65 5.94 -26.26 -0.25
N ARG A 66 4.69 -26.74 -0.25
CA ARG A 66 4.21 -27.65 -1.29
C ARG A 66 4.19 -27.04 -2.69
N LYS A 67 3.88 -25.74 -2.79
CA LYS A 67 3.72 -25.06 -4.08
C LYS A 67 5.05 -24.67 -4.72
N TYR A 68 6.04 -24.31 -3.91
CA TYR A 68 7.28 -23.68 -4.38
C TYR A 68 8.58 -24.31 -3.88
N ILE A 69 8.58 -25.03 -2.76
CA ILE A 69 9.81 -25.47 -2.08
C ILE A 69 10.08 -26.95 -2.29
N GLN A 70 9.05 -27.82 -2.25
CA GLN A 70 9.24 -29.26 -2.41
C GLN A 70 9.97 -29.61 -3.71
N ALA A 71 10.71 -30.73 -3.70
CA ALA A 71 11.51 -31.19 -4.83
C ALA A 71 10.67 -31.41 -6.10
N ASP A 72 9.43 -31.83 -5.94
CA ASP A 72 8.42 -32.11 -6.96
C ASP A 72 7.40 -30.97 -7.17
N ALA A 73 7.64 -29.80 -6.56
CA ALA A 73 6.74 -28.66 -6.68
C ALA A 73 6.64 -28.18 -8.13
N ARG A 74 5.40 -28.07 -8.65
CA ARG A 74 5.16 -27.62 -10.04
C ARG A 74 5.65 -26.19 -10.32
N LEU A 75 5.73 -25.36 -9.29
CA LEU A 75 6.25 -23.99 -9.35
C LEU A 75 7.51 -23.87 -8.50
N GLN A 76 8.35 -24.90 -8.49
CA GLN A 76 9.57 -24.89 -7.69
C GLN A 76 10.40 -23.64 -7.96
N VAL A 77 10.78 -22.93 -6.90
CA VAL A 77 11.70 -21.79 -7.01
C VAL A 77 13.14 -22.25 -7.04
N ASN A 78 13.98 -21.49 -7.73
CA ASN A 78 15.39 -21.80 -7.90
C ASN A 78 16.16 -21.36 -6.64
N ILE A 79 16.26 -22.28 -5.68
CA ILE A 79 17.02 -22.09 -4.43
C ILE A 79 17.95 -23.27 -4.18
N SER A 80 18.99 -23.06 -3.38
CA SER A 80 19.95 -24.13 -3.07
C SER A 80 19.30 -25.31 -2.34
N HIS A 81 19.80 -26.53 -2.57
CA HIS A 81 19.37 -27.74 -1.85
C HIS A 81 19.39 -27.53 -0.32
N ARG A 82 20.48 -26.95 0.21
CA ARG A 82 20.64 -26.65 1.64
C ARG A 82 19.50 -25.79 2.18
N MET A 83 19.11 -24.74 1.44
CA MET A 83 18.06 -23.82 1.86
C MET A 83 16.69 -24.50 1.85
N ARG A 84 16.40 -25.25 0.78
CA ARG A 84 15.18 -26.05 0.68
C ARG A 84 15.06 -27.02 1.85
N ASP A 85 16.09 -27.83 2.09
CA ASP A 85 16.07 -28.86 3.11
C ASP A 85 15.95 -28.24 4.52
N SER A 86 16.56 -27.06 4.75
CA SER A 86 16.40 -26.32 6.00
C SER A 86 14.96 -25.83 6.22
N ILE A 87 14.29 -25.31 5.18
CA ILE A 87 12.88 -24.90 5.26
C ILE A 87 11.98 -26.09 5.54
N LEU A 88 12.20 -27.21 4.83
CA LEU A 88 11.40 -28.42 5.00
C LEU A 88 11.57 -29.01 6.40
N ALA A 89 12.80 -29.08 6.92
CA ALA A 89 13.08 -29.57 8.27
C ALA A 89 12.39 -28.72 9.35
N LYS A 90 12.39 -27.39 9.23
CA LYS A 90 11.65 -26.49 10.16
C LYS A 90 10.13 -26.70 10.12
N LEU A 91 9.61 -27.22 9.01
CA LEU A 91 8.19 -27.50 8.83
C LEU A 91 7.79 -28.93 9.22
N GLU A 92 8.73 -29.78 9.60
CA GLU A 92 8.45 -31.13 10.11
C GLU A 92 7.63 -31.08 11.41
N GLY A 93 6.84 -32.14 11.64
CA GLY A 93 5.93 -32.23 12.78
C GLY A 93 4.74 -31.25 12.71
N ASN A 94 4.38 -30.64 13.84
CA ASN A 94 3.19 -29.80 13.95
C ASN A 94 3.36 -28.39 13.33
N GLY A 95 4.52 -28.09 12.72
CA GLY A 95 4.83 -26.78 12.14
C GLY A 95 5.30 -25.74 13.17
N ALA A 96 5.93 -26.18 14.25
CA ALA A 96 6.47 -25.30 15.30
C ALA A 96 7.58 -24.36 14.78
N GLY A 97 8.24 -24.68 13.67
CA GLY A 97 9.23 -23.82 13.03
C GLY A 97 8.65 -22.81 12.01
N ALA A 98 7.33 -22.68 11.92
CA ALA A 98 6.67 -21.72 11.02
C ALA A 98 6.65 -20.30 11.61
N ASP A 99 7.83 -19.69 11.69
CA ASP A 99 8.02 -18.31 12.13
C ASP A 99 8.14 -17.33 10.95
N ARG A 100 8.24 -16.02 11.26
CA ARG A 100 8.39 -14.98 10.21
C ARG A 100 9.75 -15.04 9.49
N ALA A 101 10.73 -15.75 10.02
CA ALA A 101 12.05 -15.87 9.43
C ALA A 101 12.17 -17.10 8.51
N LEU A 102 11.21 -18.02 8.52
CA LEU A 102 11.23 -19.29 7.79
C LEU A 102 11.64 -19.15 6.33
N PHE A 103 11.06 -18.19 5.60
CA PHE A 103 11.31 -17.97 4.17
C PHE A 103 12.27 -16.83 3.87
N LYS A 104 12.85 -16.18 4.89
CA LYS A 104 13.62 -14.92 4.72
C LYS A 104 14.78 -15.07 3.74
N GLU A 105 15.58 -16.13 3.87
CA GLU A 105 16.72 -16.38 2.98
C GLU A 105 16.27 -16.72 1.55
N ALA A 106 15.23 -17.55 1.41
CA ALA A 106 14.68 -17.91 0.10
C ALA A 106 14.04 -16.73 -0.62
N GLN A 107 13.33 -15.87 0.12
CA GLN A 107 12.72 -14.66 -0.43
C GLN A 107 13.79 -13.68 -0.94
N ALA A 108 14.91 -13.52 -0.20
CA ALA A 108 16.02 -12.69 -0.63
C ALA A 108 16.71 -13.23 -1.89
N GLU A 109 16.95 -14.54 -1.95
CA GLU A 109 17.53 -15.19 -3.14
C GLU A 109 16.63 -15.01 -4.37
N VAL A 110 15.33 -15.25 -4.22
CA VAL A 110 14.34 -15.10 -5.30
C VAL A 110 14.25 -13.65 -5.77
N LEU A 111 14.27 -12.68 -4.85
CA LEU A 111 14.32 -11.26 -5.18
C LEU A 111 15.58 -10.94 -6.00
N HIS A 112 16.75 -11.41 -5.55
CA HIS A 112 18.02 -11.21 -6.26
C HIS A 112 18.00 -11.79 -7.68
N MET A 113 17.47 -13.00 -7.86
CA MET A 113 17.32 -13.60 -9.18
C MET A 113 16.39 -12.79 -10.09
N MET A 114 15.25 -12.33 -9.56
CA MET A 114 14.35 -11.46 -10.32
C MET A 114 15.01 -10.13 -10.69
N GLU A 115 15.81 -9.53 -9.81
CA GLU A 115 16.57 -8.31 -10.10
C GLU A 115 17.58 -8.49 -11.23
N LYS A 116 18.23 -9.65 -11.28
CA LYS A 116 19.25 -9.96 -12.27
C LYS A 116 18.66 -10.32 -13.64
N ASP A 117 17.62 -11.16 -13.67
CA ASP A 117 17.18 -11.82 -14.91
C ASP A 117 15.83 -11.34 -15.44
N THR A 118 14.93 -10.89 -14.55
CA THR A 118 13.54 -10.54 -14.91
C THR A 118 13.35 -9.03 -14.98
N LEU A 119 13.89 -8.27 -14.03
CA LEU A 119 13.75 -6.82 -13.95
C LEU A 119 14.32 -6.09 -15.18
N PRO A 120 15.50 -6.44 -15.73
CA PRO A 120 16.01 -5.76 -16.92
C PRO A 120 15.09 -5.94 -18.13
N LYS A 121 14.48 -7.13 -18.27
CA LYS A 121 13.51 -7.43 -19.33
C LYS A 121 12.19 -6.70 -19.11
N PHE A 122 11.71 -6.66 -17.85
CA PHE A 122 10.52 -5.89 -17.48
C PHE A 122 10.70 -4.43 -17.87
N ARG A 123 11.85 -3.82 -17.57
CA ARG A 123 12.15 -2.42 -17.90
C ARG A 123 12.17 -2.10 -19.39
N GLN A 124 12.39 -3.11 -20.24
CA GLN A 124 12.35 -2.99 -21.71
C GLN A 124 10.97 -3.35 -22.28
N SER A 125 10.02 -3.74 -21.43
CA SER A 125 8.72 -4.23 -21.87
C SER A 125 7.66 -3.12 -21.87
N LYS A 126 6.61 -3.33 -22.67
CA LYS A 126 5.40 -2.50 -22.67
C LYS A 126 4.74 -2.40 -21.29
N HIS A 127 4.85 -3.43 -20.46
CA HIS A 127 4.28 -3.42 -19.10
C HIS A 127 4.93 -2.34 -18.23
N TYR A 128 6.24 -2.12 -18.39
CA TYR A 128 6.93 -1.06 -17.64
C TYR A 128 6.60 0.34 -18.19
N GLU A 129 6.47 0.49 -19.50
CA GLU A 129 6.02 1.75 -20.10
C GLU A 129 4.62 2.14 -19.59
N GLU A 130 3.69 1.18 -19.57
CA GLU A 130 2.33 1.36 -19.03
C GLU A 130 2.33 1.66 -17.53
N PHE A 131 3.21 1.00 -16.77
CA PHE A 131 3.42 1.29 -15.35
C PHE A 131 3.93 2.74 -15.12
N LEU A 132 4.93 3.19 -15.88
CA LEU A 132 5.43 4.57 -15.79
C LEU A 132 4.37 5.59 -16.19
N ALA A 133 3.59 5.32 -17.23
CA ALA A 133 2.46 6.15 -17.63
C ALA A 133 1.41 6.27 -16.51
N TYR A 134 1.09 5.16 -15.84
CA TYR A 134 0.22 5.15 -14.66
C TYR A 134 0.77 6.02 -13.53
N LEU A 135 2.05 5.89 -13.19
CA LEU A 135 2.68 6.71 -12.14
C LEU A 135 2.64 8.21 -12.48
N ALA A 136 2.91 8.56 -13.73
CA ALA A 136 2.85 9.94 -14.22
C ALA A 136 1.42 10.51 -14.14
N ALA A 137 0.41 9.73 -14.55
CA ALA A 137 -1.00 10.12 -14.46
C ALA A 137 -1.45 10.34 -13.01
N ARG A 138 -1.03 9.44 -12.10
CA ARG A 138 -1.33 9.55 -10.67
C ARG A 138 -0.71 10.80 -10.06
N ARG A 139 0.54 11.11 -10.41
CA ARG A 139 1.25 12.34 -9.95
C ARG A 139 0.55 13.61 -10.45
N ARG A 140 0.14 13.66 -11.72
CA ARG A 140 -0.60 14.80 -12.28
C ARG A 140 -1.92 15.02 -11.53
N SER A 141 -2.65 13.95 -11.25
CA SER A 141 -3.93 14.02 -10.53
C SER A 141 -3.74 14.56 -9.10
N ALA A 142 -2.74 14.07 -8.38
CA ALA A 142 -2.42 14.54 -7.02
C ALA A 142 -2.06 16.04 -6.99
N LEU A 143 -1.26 16.52 -7.94
CA LEU A 143 -0.89 17.93 -8.04
C LEU A 143 -2.11 18.83 -8.32
N ARG A 144 -3.02 18.38 -9.19
CA ARG A 144 -4.28 19.11 -9.47
C ARG A 144 -5.15 19.24 -8.22
N HIS A 145 -5.31 18.16 -7.45
CA HIS A 145 -6.04 18.21 -6.17
C HIS A 145 -5.38 19.14 -5.15
N GLN A 146 -4.05 19.17 -5.09
CA GLN A 146 -3.31 20.06 -4.20
C GLN A 146 -3.45 21.54 -4.59
N GLN A 147 -3.48 21.85 -5.88
CA GLN A 147 -3.69 23.22 -6.36
C GLN A 147 -5.13 23.69 -6.07
N MET A 148 -6.12 22.85 -6.32
CA MET A 148 -7.53 23.18 -6.03
C MET A 148 -7.78 23.41 -4.53
N SER A 149 -7.20 22.60 -3.64
CA SER A 149 -7.36 22.78 -2.19
C SER A 149 -6.75 24.09 -1.67
N LYS A 150 -5.62 24.53 -2.24
CA LYS A 150 -4.99 25.84 -1.91
C LYS A 150 -5.83 27.03 -2.42
N THR A 151 -6.40 26.94 -3.62
CA THR A 151 -7.25 27.98 -4.21
C THR A 151 -8.56 28.14 -3.43
N THR A 152 -9.19 27.05 -3.03
CA THR A 152 -10.43 27.07 -2.22
C THR A 152 -10.20 27.65 -0.82
N ARG A 153 -9.03 27.37 -0.20
CA ARG A 153 -8.66 27.95 1.11
C ARG A 153 -8.42 29.46 1.04
N ARG A 154 -7.77 29.96 -0.02
CA ARG A 154 -7.60 31.41 -0.26
C ARG A 154 -8.92 32.15 -0.45
N ARG A 155 -9.88 31.55 -1.16
CA ARG A 155 -11.21 32.15 -1.35
C ARG A 155 -11.98 32.26 -0.02
N ARG A 156 -11.91 31.25 0.85
CA ARG A 156 -12.52 31.28 2.19
C ARG A 156 -11.88 32.31 3.13
N SER A 157 -10.57 32.56 3.06
CA SER A 157 -9.95 33.63 3.86
C SER A 157 -10.24 35.04 3.35
N SER A 158 -10.59 35.19 2.06
CA SER A 158 -10.98 36.48 1.47
C SER A 158 -12.45 36.87 1.72
N HIS A 159 -13.32 35.92 2.06
CA HIS A 159 -14.74 36.16 2.40
C HIS A 159 -14.99 36.25 3.91
N GLY A 160 -13.94 36.53 4.69
CA GLY A 160 -14.02 36.89 6.11
C GLY A 160 -14.04 38.41 6.36
N PHE A 161 -14.49 39.22 5.39
CA PHE A 161 -14.89 40.61 5.63
C PHE A 161 -16.38 40.60 5.92
N GLY A 162 -16.71 40.87 7.20
CA GLY A 162 -18.06 40.79 7.71
C GLY A 162 -19.04 41.67 6.94
N ASN A 163 -20.18 41.08 6.62
CA ASN A 163 -21.43 41.80 6.43
C ASN A 163 -21.73 42.59 7.71
N ARG A 164 -21.35 43.87 7.74
CA ARG A 164 -22.09 44.89 8.49
C ARG A 164 -23.05 45.55 7.50
N MET A 165 -24.32 45.20 7.58
CA MET A 165 -25.45 46.11 7.36
C MET A 165 -26.76 45.32 7.43
N THR A 166 -27.25 45.08 8.65
CA THR A 166 -28.67 45.11 9.01
C THR A 166 -28.76 45.32 10.53
N ASP A 167 -28.67 46.57 10.98
CA ASP A 167 -29.25 46.96 12.27
C ASP A 167 -30.06 48.23 12.01
N ALA A 168 -31.37 48.03 11.88
CA ALA A 168 -32.37 49.08 11.92
C ALA A 168 -33.44 48.68 12.94
N LEU A 169 -33.45 49.44 14.04
CA LEU A 169 -34.63 49.93 14.78
C LEU A 169 -35.52 48.92 15.52
N ALA A 170 -35.34 48.83 16.84
CA ALA A 170 -36.43 48.91 17.84
C ALA A 170 -35.90 48.89 19.28
N GLY A 171 -36.43 49.77 20.15
CA GLY A 171 -36.34 49.63 21.61
C GLY A 171 -35.82 50.89 22.32
N LEU A 172 -36.61 51.97 22.38
CA LEU A 172 -37.51 52.28 23.51
C LEU A 172 -36.78 52.60 24.82
N GLY A 173 -36.69 53.89 25.14
CA GLY A 173 -36.67 54.34 26.52
C GLY A 173 -38.10 54.37 27.06
N VAL A 174 -38.27 53.92 28.30
CA VAL A 174 -38.95 54.62 29.43
C VAL A 174 -39.20 53.58 30.54
N ALA A 175 -39.04 54.08 31.76
CA ALA A 175 -38.90 53.38 33.02
C ALA A 175 -40.19 52.83 33.64
N ALA A 176 -39.95 52.12 34.76
CA ALA A 176 -40.75 52.05 35.99
C ALA A 176 -41.60 50.79 36.22
N GLY A 177 -41.25 50.10 37.31
CA GLY A 177 -42.22 49.68 38.33
C GLY A 177 -42.63 48.21 38.36
N GLY A 178 -42.24 47.52 39.43
CA GLY A 178 -43.23 46.83 40.27
C GLY A 178 -43.33 45.31 40.23
N VAL A 179 -42.74 44.70 41.27
CA VAL A 179 -43.25 43.58 42.11
C VAL A 179 -43.28 42.13 41.52
N PRO A 180 -42.70 41.13 42.23
CA PRO A 180 -42.68 39.69 41.88
C PRO A 180 -43.79 38.92 42.66
N PRO A 181 -43.75 37.58 42.88
CA PRO A 181 -43.18 36.42 42.16
C PRO A 181 -44.31 35.41 41.80
N LEU A 182 -43.99 34.20 41.31
CA LEU A 182 -44.56 32.92 41.79
C LEU A 182 -43.87 31.72 41.12
N SER A 183 -43.85 30.61 41.85
CA SER A 183 -42.93 29.47 41.76
C SER A 183 -43.55 28.27 40.99
N PRO A 184 -43.11 26.99 41.13
CA PRO A 184 -42.59 26.19 40.02
C PRO A 184 -43.49 24.98 39.66
N ALA A 185 -43.33 24.39 38.48
CA ALA A 185 -43.92 23.08 38.19
C ALA A 185 -43.06 22.21 37.29
N HIS A 186 -42.70 21.06 37.86
CA HIS A 186 -42.09 19.89 37.27
C HIS A 186 -42.98 19.26 36.17
N ALA A 187 -42.34 18.58 35.21
CA ALA A 187 -42.65 17.21 34.77
C ALA A 187 -41.70 16.87 33.61
N ARG A 188 -40.65 16.05 33.80
CA ARG A 188 -40.70 14.59 33.58
C ARG A 188 -41.59 14.21 32.39
N ARG A 189 -40.98 13.85 31.26
CA ARG A 189 -40.68 12.45 30.92
C ARG A 189 -39.71 12.38 29.74
#